data_AF-A0A660LVU8-F1
#
_entry.id   AF-A0A660LVU8-F1
#
_cell.length_a   1.000
_cell.length_b   1.000
_cell.length_c   1.000
_cell.angle_alpha   90.00
_cell.angle_beta   90.00
_cell.angle_gamma   90.00
#
_symmetry.space_group_name_H-M   'P 1'
#
loop_
_entity.id
_entity.type
_entity.pdbx_description
1 polymer ?
#
loop_
_entity_poly.entity_id
_entity_poly.type
_entity_poly.pdbx_seq_one_letter_code
_entity_poly.pdbx_strand_id
1 'polypeptide(L)' 'MNTTTYDVLALEEIAKEKFDFSVEIQSIILPMSDVGRTAAASVFLTSKNHLAVYVEVSSAATLADIKKIVR' A
#
# COMPACT_ATOMS: atom_id res chain seq x y z
N MET A 1 -12.33 14.51 -11.39
CA MET A 1 -11.62 13.34 -11.96
C MET A 1 -11.42 12.35 -10.81
N ASN A 2 -11.87 11.10 -10.97
CA ASN A 2 -11.91 10.05 -9.93
C ASN A 2 -10.51 9.50 -9.61
N THR A 3 -9.64 10.32 -8.99
CA THR A 3 -8.29 9.92 -8.57
C THR A 3 -8.31 8.61 -7.76
N THR A 4 -9.31 8.44 -6.89
CA THR A 4 -9.47 7.25 -6.06
C THR A 4 -9.63 5.94 -6.84
N THR A 5 -10.32 5.95 -7.99
CA THR A 5 -10.52 4.70 -8.77
C THR A 5 -9.25 4.27 -9.49
N TYR A 6 -8.48 5.23 -10.01
CA TYR A 6 -7.19 4.93 -10.63
C TYR A 6 -6.17 4.42 -9.60
N ASP A 7 -6.15 5.04 -8.41
CA ASP A 7 -5.25 4.64 -7.32
C ASP A 7 -5.56 3.21 -6.84
N VAL A 8 -6.84 2.81 -6.83
CA VAL A 8 -7.29 1.44 -6.49
C VAL A 8 -6.75 0.42 -7.49
N LEU A 9 -7.02 0.63 -8.79
CA LEU A 9 -6.60 -0.32 -9.83
C LEU A 9 -5.08 -0.47 -9.89
N ALA A 10 -4.35 0.64 -9.75
CA ALA A 10 -2.89 0.62 -9.72
C ALA A 10 -2.35 -0.21 -8.54
N LEU A 11 -2.94 -0.10 -7.35
CA LEU A 11 -2.54 -0.89 -6.19
C LEU A 11 -2.86 -2.38 -6.34
N GLU A 12 -4.01 -2.72 -6.94
CA GLU A 12 -4.38 -4.11 -7.23
C GLU A 12 -3.42 -4.75 -8.23
N GLU A 13 -3.03 -4.01 -9.27
CA GLU A 13 -2.06 -4.45 -10.28
C GLU A 13 -0.66 -4.64 -9.64
N ILE A 14 -0.18 -3.67 -8.86
CA ILE A 14 1.10 -3.78 -8.14
C ILE A 14 1.11 -4.98 -7.20
N ALA A 15 0.02 -5.21 -6.46
CA ALA A 15 -0.10 -6.34 -5.55
C ALA A 15 0.03 -7.68 -6.28
N LYS A 16 -0.62 -7.78 -7.45
CA LYS A 16 -0.54 -8.97 -8.30
C LYS A 16 0.84 -9.15 -8.93
N GLU A 17 1.41 -8.10 -9.51
CA GLU A 17 2.69 -8.20 -10.22
C GLU A 17 3.88 -8.45 -9.30
N LYS A 18 3.95 -7.75 -8.16
CA LYS A 18 5.12 -7.84 -7.26
C LYS A 18 5.03 -8.97 -6.26
N PHE A 19 3.83 -9.37 -5.86
CA PHE A 19 3.63 -10.30 -4.75
C PHE A 19 2.77 -11.53 -5.12
N ASP A 20 2.33 -11.65 -6.38
CA ASP A 20 1.34 -12.65 -6.81
C ASP A 20 0.09 -12.65 -5.91
N PHE A 21 -0.23 -11.47 -5.35
CA PHE A 21 -1.27 -11.30 -4.36
C PHE A 21 -2.48 -10.60 -4.99
N SER A 22 -3.49 -11.41 -5.36
CA SER A 22 -4.76 -10.88 -5.84
C SER A 22 -5.56 -10.34 -4.65
N VAL A 23 -5.68 -9.01 -4.61
CA VAL A 23 -6.45 -8.28 -3.61
C VAL A 23 -7.55 -7.49 -4.29
N GLU A 24 -8.70 -7.42 -3.64
CA GLU A 24 -9.81 -6.55 -4.05
C GLU A 24 -9.91 -5.44 -3.02
N ILE A 25 -9.68 -4.20 -3.46
CA ILE A 25 -9.60 -3.02 -2.59
C ILE A 25 -10.97 -2.35 -2.54
N GLN A 26 -11.54 -2.30 -1.33
CA GLN A 26 -12.82 -1.63 -1.08
C GLN A 26 -12.65 -0.12 -0.97
N SER A 27 -11.62 0.33 -0.26
CA SER A 27 -11.35 1.76 -0.08
C SER A 27 -9.88 2.02 0.23
N ILE A 28 -9.39 3.16 -0.23
CA ILE A 28 -8.07 3.68 0.16
C ILE A 28 -8.30 4.62 1.35
N ILE A 29 -7.61 4.34 2.45
CA ILE A 29 -7.65 5.16 3.67
C ILE A 29 -6.58 6.24 3.61
N LEU A 30 -5.38 5.85 3.17
CA LEU A 30 -4.24 6.74 2.96
C LEU A 30 -3.72 6.49 1.54
N PRO A 31 -3.79 7.47 0.63
CA PRO A 31 -3.14 7.35 -0.68
C PRO A 31 -1.63 7.35 -0.50
N MET A 32 -0.89 7.01 -1.56
CA MET A 32 0.57 6.93 -1.52
C MET A 32 1.19 8.22 -0.95
N SER A 33 1.71 8.14 0.27
CA SER A 33 2.19 9.28 1.06
C SER A 33 3.55 8.98 1.66
N ASP A 34 4.39 10.02 1.79
CA ASP A 34 5.71 9.89 2.40
C ASP A 34 5.57 9.54 3.89
N VAL A 35 6.11 8.39 4.30
CA VAL A 35 6.15 7.90 5.69
C VAL A 35 7.56 7.95 6.28
N GLY A 36 8.53 8.44 5.50
CA GLY A 36 9.91 8.64 5.89
C GLY A 36 10.71 9.30 4.77
N ARG A 37 12.02 9.47 4.98
CA ARG A 37 12.90 10.10 3.97
C ARG A 37 13.05 9.27 2.69
N THR A 38 12.93 7.95 2.79
CA THR A 38 13.14 7.00 1.68
C THR A 38 11.98 6.03 1.51
N ALA A 39 10.85 6.29 2.17
CA ALA A 39 9.72 5.38 2.21
C ALA A 39 8.40 6.12 1.99
N ALA A 40 7.57 5.56 1.13
CA ALA A 40 6.19 5.97 0.92
C ALA A 40 5.26 4.77 1.15
N ALA A 41 4.06 5.01 1.67
CA ALA A 41 3.10 3.96 1.94
C ALA A 41 1.69 4.35 1.55
N SER A 42 0.91 3.33 1.20
CA SER A 42 -0.53 3.42 0.98
C SER A 42 -1.25 2.45 1.91
N VAL A 43 -2.31 2.92 2.55
CA VAL A 43 -3.15 2.12 3.47
C VAL A 43 -4.50 1.93 2.81
N PHE A 44 -4.95 0.69 2.71
CA PHE A 44 -6.22 0.36 2.09
C PHE A 44 -6.95 -0.75 2.82
N LEU A 45 -8.27 -0.71 2.72
CA LEU A 45 -9.18 -1.74 3.22
C LEU A 45 -9.57 -2.65 2.07
N THR A 46 -9.42 -3.94 2.28
CA THR A 46 -9.84 -4.97 1.32
C THR A 46 -11.33 -5.26 1.44
N SER A 47 -11.93 -5.86 0.41
CA SER A 47 -13.34 -6.30 0.43
C SER A 47 -13.65 -7.31 1.55
N LYS A 48 -12.63 -8.00 2.07
CA LYS A 48 -12.71 -8.92 3.21
C LYS A 48 -12.55 -8.24 4.58
N ASN A 49 -12.62 -6.91 4.64
CA ASN A 49 -12.39 -6.10 5.85
C ASN A 49 -11.01 -6.32 6.49
N HIS A 50 -10.00 -6.73 5.73
CA HIS A 50 -8.61 -6.71 6.19
C HIS A 50 -7.97 -5.38 5.86
N LEU A 51 -7.31 -4.79 6.86
CA LEU A 51 -6.49 -3.60 6.70
C LEU A 51 -5.11 -4.01 6.17
N ALA A 52 -4.71 -3.45 5.04
CA ALA A 52 -3.45 -3.74 4.39
C ALA A 52 -2.65 -2.45 4.14
N VAL A 53 -1.33 -2.61 4.09
CA VAL A 53 -0.38 -1.54 3.81
C VAL A 53 0.57 -2.00 2.73
N TYR A 54 0.64 -1.21 1.65
CA TYR A 54 1.73 -1.29 0.69
C TYR A 54 2.80 -0.27 1.06
N VAL A 55 4.05 -0.71 1.18
CA VAL A 55 5.20 0.18 1.45
C VAL A 55 6.19 0.06 0.30
N GLU A 56 6.57 1.21 -0.24
CA GLU A 56 7.66 1.32 -1.19
C GLU A 56 8.84 2.00 -0.51
N VAL A 57 9.99 1.35 -0.53
CA VAL A 57 11.23 1.90 0.04
C VAL A 57 12.31 1.88 -1.02
N SER A 58 12.98 3.02 -1.22
CA SER A 58 14.07 3.17 -2.20
C SER A 58 15.42 2.67 -1.69
N SER A 59 15.51 2.38 -0.39
CA SER A 59 16.67 1.79 0.29
C SER A 59 16.37 0.40 0.83
N ALA A 60 17.41 -0.40 1.11
CA ALA A 60 17.24 -1.66 1.83
C ALA A 60 16.52 -1.40 3.18
N ALA A 61 15.40 -2.07 3.39
CA ALA A 61 14.59 -1.95 4.60
C ALA A 61 14.44 -3.31 5.28
N THR A 62 14.56 -3.33 6.59
CA THR A 62 14.27 -4.54 7.36
C THR A 62 12.81 -4.56 7.79
N LEU A 63 12.29 -5.75 8.12
CA LEU A 63 10.96 -5.86 8.74
C LEU A 63 10.85 -5.03 10.04
N ALA A 64 11.96 -4.85 10.77
CA ALA A 64 11.98 -4.02 11.97
C ALA A 64 11.74 -2.53 11.65
N ASP A 65 12.19 -2.06 10.49
CA ASP A 65 11.95 -0.69 10.04
C ASP A 65 10.52 -0.51 9.56
N ILE A 66 9.97 -1.48 8.83
CA ILE A 66 8.56 -1.47 8.41
C ILE A 66 7.63 -1.46 9.63
N LYS A 67 7.95 -2.21 10.68
CA LYS A 67 7.17 -2.21 11.92
C LYS A 67 7.12 -0.86 12.64
N LYS A 68 8.06 0.06 12.40
CA LYS A 68 8.03 1.41 12.98
C LYS A 68 6.99 2.30 12.28
N ILE A 69 6.63 2.01 11.03
CA ILE A 69 5.67 2.77 10.23
C ILE A 69 4.23 2.43 10.65
N VAL A 70 3.98 1.18 11.02
CA VAL A 70 2.63 0.64 11.30
C VAL A 70 2.29 0.66 12.81
N ARG A 71 3.14 1.26 13.65
CA ARG A 71 3.07 1.12 15.11
C ARG A 71 1.98 1.98 15.76
#